data_AF-A0A4Y6PPM6-F1
#
_entry.id   AF-A0A4Y6PPM6-F1
#
_cell.length_a   1.000
_cell.length_b   1.000
_cell.length_c   1.000
_cell.angle_alpha   90.00
_cell.angle_beta   90.00
_cell.angle_gamma   90.00
#
_symmetry.space_group_name_H-M   'P 1'
#
loop_
_entity.id
_entity.type
_entity.pdbx_description
1 polymer ?
#
loop_
_entity_poly.entity_id
_entity_poly.type
_entity_poly.pdbx_seq_one_letter_code
_entity_poly.pdbx_strand_id
1 'polypeptide(L)'
;MTDFLLELSKNPNARNIIKTLGLPIPMPQDLARNAMPREERPLANRDVAVWTSSDSTLAPVLAKTLAEAGANPHVPDDAGVREVFEGPGEAYGRPATTLDEGDARLDGFVFDATTLDSPASLRALYDFFHPQIGRLARNARIVVLGRPHEAQKTPEAAAAQGALEGFMRSLAKEIGKKGATANLLYVEEGADEAVAGPLRFFLSARSTYVDGQSLDVTKTAGAVPEANWLRPLDGKVAMVTGAARGIGRATAELLAGEGAKVVCLDLPKDDGPTAKLAREIDGGVLLQDVSADDAPARIAEQLQEEYGGVDIVVHNAGITRDKTIKRMKSDWWDSAVDINLAAVARITGKLIDDNVLHDGGRLICLSSIAGVAGNMGQTNYAASKAGIIGIVEHWSKALADRGITANAIAPGFIETRLTDAMPVAIREAARRLNNLSQGGRPVDVGQAITFLATPQAQGVTGQVLRVCGGALVGR
;
A
#
# COMPACT_ATOMS: atom_id res chain seq x y z
N MET A 1 -14.38 16.26 9.59
CA MET A 1 -14.12 17.71 9.81
C MET A 1 -12.86 18.11 9.04
N THR A 2 -12.73 19.38 8.69
CA THR A 2 -11.62 19.90 7.87
C THR A 2 -10.35 20.13 8.70
N ASP A 3 -9.20 19.70 8.19
CA ASP A 3 -7.89 20.01 8.75
C ASP A 3 -7.60 21.50 8.57
N PHE A 4 -7.63 22.27 9.66
CA PHE A 4 -7.48 23.73 9.61
C PHE A 4 -6.17 24.18 8.96
N LEU A 5 -5.04 23.54 9.27
CA LEU A 5 -3.75 23.90 8.67
C LEU A 5 -3.69 23.51 7.19
N LEU A 6 -4.33 22.41 6.79
CA LEU A 6 -4.44 22.05 5.38
C LEU A 6 -5.34 23.01 4.61
N GLU A 7 -6.49 23.43 5.16
CA GLU A 7 -7.34 24.44 4.53
C GLU A 7 -6.62 25.79 4.40
N LEU A 8 -5.85 26.16 5.42
CA LEU A 8 -5.03 27.36 5.41
C LEU A 8 -3.86 27.25 4.42
N SER A 9 -3.30 26.05 4.19
CA SER A 9 -2.22 25.83 3.22
C SER A 9 -2.68 25.96 1.76
N LYS A 10 -3.96 25.70 1.49
CA LYS A 10 -4.60 25.91 0.18
C LYS A 10 -4.75 27.40 -0.17
N ASN A 11 -4.68 28.31 0.80
CA ASN A 11 -4.80 29.76 0.59
C ASN A 11 -3.41 30.42 0.48
N PRO A 12 -3.01 30.95 -0.70
CA PRO A 12 -1.69 31.56 -0.91
C PRO A 12 -1.39 32.74 0.02
N ASN A 13 -2.41 33.56 0.31
CA ASN A 13 -2.26 34.76 1.15
C ASN A 13 -2.03 34.38 2.62
N ALA A 14 -2.75 33.36 3.11
CA ALA A 14 -2.58 32.86 4.46
C ALA A 14 -1.20 32.20 4.67
N ARG A 15 -0.70 31.48 3.66
CA ARG A 15 0.64 30.87 3.68
C ARG A 15 1.76 31.91 3.83
N ASN A 16 1.62 33.07 3.18
CA ASN A 16 2.56 34.17 3.31
C ASN A 16 2.52 34.81 4.71
N ILE A 17 1.33 35.00 5.29
CA ILE A 17 1.18 35.57 6.64
C ILE A 17 1.87 34.69 7.69
N ILE A 18 1.67 33.37 7.66
CA ILE A 18 2.31 32.44 8.62
C ILE A 18 3.83 32.44 8.47
N LYS A 19 4.34 32.47 7.23
CA LYS A 19 5.77 32.58 6.95
C LYS A 19 6.36 33.89 7.51
N THR A 20 5.59 34.97 7.45
CA THR A 20 5.98 36.29 7.99
C THR A 20 5.94 36.33 9.52
N LEU A 21 5.06 35.53 10.14
CA LEU A 21 4.96 35.37 11.59
C LEU A 21 6.03 34.46 12.21
N GLY A 22 6.91 33.84 11.41
CA GLY A 22 8.02 33.02 11.90
C GLY A 22 7.60 31.74 12.64
N LEU A 23 6.34 31.31 12.51
CA LEU A 23 5.85 30.11 13.19
C LEU A 23 6.46 28.86 12.53
N PRO A 24 7.15 27.99 13.29
CA PRO A 24 7.87 26.82 12.77
C PRO A 24 6.93 25.64 12.50
N ILE A 25 5.75 25.89 11.90
CA ILE A 25 4.80 24.84 11.57
C ILE A 25 4.89 24.59 10.06
N PRO A 26 5.51 23.49 9.61
CA PRO A 26 5.52 23.14 8.19
C PRO A 26 4.07 22.93 7.72
N MET A 27 3.63 23.79 6.80
CA MET A 27 2.27 23.69 6.25
C MET A 27 2.17 22.43 5.40
N PRO A 28 1.18 21.55 5.66
CA PRO A 28 1.03 20.31 4.91
C PRO A 28 0.72 20.60 3.45
N GLN A 29 1.33 19.83 2.56
CA GLN A 29 1.04 19.87 1.14
C GLN A 29 -0.29 19.16 0.86
N ASP A 30 -1.13 19.73 -0.01
CA ASP A 30 -2.30 19.00 -0.49
C ASP A 30 -1.86 17.80 -1.33
N LEU A 31 -2.32 16.62 -0.91
CA LEU A 31 -1.87 15.35 -1.47
C LEU A 31 -2.73 14.94 -2.64
N ALA A 32 -2.10 14.64 -3.77
CA ALA A 32 -2.76 14.10 -4.95
C ALA A 32 -3.34 12.72 -4.60
N ARG A 33 -4.65 12.55 -4.67
CA ARG A 33 -5.34 11.28 -4.41
C ARG A 33 -6.16 10.87 -5.61
N ASN A 34 -6.18 9.59 -5.90
CA ASN A 34 -7.10 9.02 -6.87
C ASN A 34 -8.23 8.29 -6.12
N ALA A 35 -9.46 8.76 -6.29
CA ALA A 35 -10.67 8.10 -5.78
C ALA A 35 -11.50 7.46 -6.92
N MET A 36 -11.00 7.53 -8.16
CA MET A 36 -11.62 7.03 -9.37
C MET A 36 -11.10 5.63 -9.71
N PRO A 37 -11.78 4.89 -10.62
CA PRO A 37 -11.31 3.63 -11.18
C PRO A 37 -9.88 3.70 -11.75
N ARG A 38 -9.27 2.54 -12.01
CA ARG A 38 -7.88 2.46 -12.46
C ARG A 38 -7.74 3.06 -13.85
N GLU A 39 -6.74 3.92 -13.99
CA GLU A 39 -6.33 4.44 -15.29
C GLU A 39 -5.33 3.46 -15.90
N GLU A 40 -5.50 3.16 -17.18
CA GLU A 40 -4.56 2.31 -17.93
C GLU A 40 -3.14 2.89 -17.90
N ARG A 41 -3.05 4.22 -17.98
CA ARG A 41 -1.81 5.00 -18.06
C ARG A 41 -1.70 5.97 -16.87
N PRO A 42 -1.42 5.46 -15.65
CA PRO A 42 -1.40 6.28 -14.44
C PRO A 42 -0.26 7.31 -14.41
N LEU A 43 0.71 7.18 -15.33
CA LEU A 43 1.87 8.08 -15.46
C LEU A 43 1.80 8.91 -16.75
N ALA A 44 0.62 9.04 -17.38
CA ALA A 44 0.45 9.77 -18.63
C ALA A 44 1.11 11.16 -18.57
N ASN A 45 2.13 11.35 -19.42
CA ASN A 45 2.90 12.60 -19.54
C ASN A 45 3.65 13.03 -18.27
N ARG A 46 4.01 12.07 -17.42
CA ARG A 46 4.84 12.30 -16.24
C ARG A 46 6.31 12.09 -16.58
N ASP A 47 7.15 13.05 -16.20
CA ASP A 47 8.59 12.96 -16.40
C ASP A 47 9.21 12.13 -15.26
N VAL A 48 9.83 11.00 -15.62
CA VAL A 48 10.38 10.04 -14.66
C VAL A 48 11.88 9.88 -14.88
N ALA A 49 12.69 10.29 -13.91
CA ALA A 49 14.12 10.00 -13.92
C ALA A 49 14.35 8.54 -13.56
N VAL A 50 15.13 7.83 -14.36
CA VAL A 50 15.44 6.41 -14.17
C VAL A 50 16.95 6.24 -14.08
N TRP A 51 17.41 5.48 -13.09
CA TRP A 51 18.76 4.95 -13.04
C TRP A 51 18.69 3.43 -13.08
N THR A 52 19.48 2.84 -13.97
CA THR A 52 19.70 1.40 -14.10
C THR A 52 21.06 1.18 -14.76
N SER A 53 21.60 -0.02 -14.66
CA SER A 53 22.78 -0.44 -15.41
C SER A 53 22.38 -1.30 -16.62
N SER A 54 23.27 -1.39 -17.61
CA SER A 54 23.04 -2.16 -18.85
C SER A 54 22.99 -3.68 -18.64
N ASP A 55 23.55 -4.16 -17.53
CA ASP A 55 23.57 -5.57 -17.12
C ASP A 55 22.42 -5.93 -16.16
N SER A 56 21.56 -4.98 -15.79
CA SER A 56 20.40 -5.25 -14.96
C SER A 56 19.34 -6.07 -15.70
N THR A 57 18.88 -7.14 -15.05
CA THR A 57 17.74 -7.95 -15.53
C THR A 57 16.40 -7.22 -15.40
N LEU A 58 16.32 -6.16 -14.58
CA LEU A 58 15.11 -5.35 -14.44
C LEU A 58 14.99 -4.24 -15.48
N ALA A 59 16.07 -3.83 -16.13
CA ALA A 59 16.03 -2.73 -17.10
C ALA A 59 14.94 -2.90 -18.18
N PRO A 60 14.77 -4.09 -18.81
CA PRO A 60 13.70 -4.31 -19.79
C PRO A 60 12.29 -4.22 -19.18
N VAL A 61 12.11 -4.74 -17.95
CA VAL A 61 10.83 -4.67 -17.23
C VAL A 61 10.47 -3.23 -16.88
N LEU A 62 11.45 -2.43 -16.44
CA LEU A 62 11.28 -1.01 -16.15
C LEU A 62 10.90 -0.24 -17.42
N ALA A 63 11.63 -0.45 -18.52
CA ALA A 63 11.37 0.21 -19.79
C ALA A 63 9.95 -0.06 -20.29
N LYS A 64 9.54 -1.33 -20.35
CA LYS A 64 8.19 -1.73 -20.73
C LYS A 64 7.13 -1.16 -19.81
N THR A 65 7.31 -1.31 -18.49
CA THR A 65 6.30 -0.87 -17.50
C THR A 65 6.07 0.64 -17.55
N LEU A 66 7.15 1.44 -17.65
CA LEU A 66 7.06 2.90 -17.69
C LEU A 66 6.40 3.38 -18.99
N ALA A 67 6.78 2.80 -20.13
CA ALA A 67 6.19 3.14 -21.42
C ALA A 67 4.68 2.81 -21.46
N GLU A 68 4.29 1.61 -21.04
CA GLU A 68 2.88 1.21 -20.96
C GLU A 68 2.07 2.05 -19.96
N ALA A 69 2.68 2.48 -18.86
CA ALA A 69 2.04 3.36 -17.88
C ALA A 69 1.93 4.81 -18.38
N GLY A 70 2.53 5.15 -19.53
CA GLY A 70 2.47 6.45 -20.18
C GLY A 70 3.49 7.47 -19.67
N ALA A 71 4.55 7.04 -19.01
CA ALA A 71 5.62 7.92 -18.53
C ALA A 71 6.53 8.42 -19.66
N ASN A 72 7.23 9.53 -19.41
CA ASN A 72 8.35 10.00 -20.22
C ASN A 72 9.65 9.71 -19.45
N PRO A 73 10.35 8.60 -19.75
CA PRO A 73 11.54 8.21 -19.01
C PRO A 73 12.77 9.02 -19.43
N HIS A 74 13.54 9.49 -18.44
CA HIS A 74 14.84 10.14 -18.59
C HIS A 74 15.92 9.21 -18.01
N VAL A 75 16.76 8.63 -18.88
CA VAL A 75 17.72 7.54 -18.54
C VAL A 75 19.18 8.02 -18.64
N PRO A 76 20.17 7.33 -18.02
CA PRO A 76 21.57 7.73 -18.12
C PRO A 76 22.09 7.83 -19.56
N ASP A 77 23.13 8.63 -19.78
CA ASP A 77 23.88 8.68 -21.05
C ASP A 77 24.78 7.44 -21.22
N ASP A 78 24.13 6.28 -21.31
CA ASP A 78 24.75 4.99 -21.51
C ASP A 78 24.09 4.30 -22.71
N ALA A 79 24.91 3.81 -23.64
CA ALA A 79 24.40 3.23 -24.89
C ALA A 79 23.58 1.95 -24.64
N GLY A 80 24.01 1.10 -23.72
CA GLY A 80 23.32 -0.15 -23.40
C GLY A 80 21.98 0.11 -22.69
N VAL A 81 21.92 1.10 -21.80
CA VAL A 81 20.65 1.47 -21.17
C VAL A 81 19.68 2.10 -22.18
N ARG A 82 20.16 2.98 -23.08
CA ARG A 82 19.30 3.58 -24.11
C ARG A 82 18.69 2.53 -25.04
N GLU A 83 19.49 1.55 -25.48
CA GLU A 83 19.03 0.46 -26.34
C GLU A 83 17.86 -0.32 -25.72
N VAL A 84 17.93 -0.61 -24.41
CA VAL A 84 16.84 -1.31 -23.68
C VAL A 84 15.54 -0.51 -23.67
N PHE A 85 15.61 0.83 -23.65
CA PHE A 85 14.44 1.70 -23.60
C PHE A 85 13.91 2.13 -24.98
N GLU A 86 14.68 1.95 -26.04
CA GLU A 86 14.31 2.36 -27.41
C GLU A 86 13.07 1.62 -27.91
N GLY A 87 13.10 0.29 -27.94
CA GLY A 87 11.98 -0.53 -28.43
C GLY A 87 10.65 -0.27 -27.73
N PRO A 88 10.58 -0.34 -26.37
CA PRO A 88 9.37 0.03 -25.64
C PRO A 88 8.96 1.49 -25.87
N GLY A 89 9.91 2.42 -25.92
CA GLY A 89 9.63 3.83 -26.19
C GLY A 89 8.97 4.06 -27.55
N GLU A 90 9.50 3.45 -28.61
CA GLU A 90 8.96 3.54 -29.96
C GLU A 90 7.56 2.93 -30.06
N ALA A 91 7.35 1.75 -29.47
CA ALA A 91 6.07 1.04 -29.50
C ALA A 91 4.91 1.88 -28.93
N TYR A 92 5.19 2.76 -27.96
CA TYR A 92 4.20 3.63 -27.32
C TYR A 92 4.31 5.11 -27.71
N GLY A 93 5.19 5.46 -28.66
CA GLY A 93 5.41 6.84 -29.12
C GLY A 93 5.98 7.78 -28.04
N ARG A 94 6.79 7.24 -27.14
CA ARG A 94 7.41 7.91 -25.98
C ARG A 94 8.87 7.50 -25.83
N PRO A 95 9.75 7.86 -26.78
CA PRO A 95 11.16 7.50 -26.69
C PRO A 95 11.77 8.05 -25.39
N ALA A 96 12.62 7.25 -24.76
CA ALA A 96 13.37 7.70 -23.60
C ALA A 96 14.33 8.83 -23.99
N THR A 97 14.48 9.82 -23.12
CA THR A 97 15.42 10.91 -23.26
C THR A 97 16.60 10.74 -22.33
N THR A 98 17.67 11.47 -22.57
CA THR A 98 18.83 11.44 -21.67
C THR A 98 18.54 12.25 -20.43
N LEU A 99 18.88 11.70 -19.26
CA LEU A 99 18.83 12.39 -18.00
C LEU A 99 19.92 13.47 -17.97
N ASP A 100 19.50 14.71 -18.10
CA ASP A 100 20.34 15.89 -18.08
C ASP A 100 20.38 16.57 -16.71
N GLU A 101 21.12 17.68 -16.60
CA GLU A 101 21.08 18.61 -15.46
C GLU A 101 20.21 19.84 -15.76
N GLY A 102 19.05 19.64 -16.40
CA GLY A 102 18.13 20.71 -16.77
C GLY A 102 17.22 21.21 -15.63
N ASP A 103 16.42 22.25 -15.92
CA ASP A 103 15.50 22.86 -14.96
C ASP A 103 14.12 22.18 -14.87
N ALA A 104 13.84 21.21 -15.75
CA ALA A 104 12.54 20.54 -15.82
C ALA A 104 12.23 19.80 -14.51
N ARG A 105 10.97 19.91 -14.04
CA ARG A 105 10.51 19.21 -12.84
C ARG A 105 10.31 17.73 -13.13
N LEU A 106 10.64 16.89 -12.16
CA LEU A 106 10.50 15.43 -12.26
C LEU A 106 9.37 14.95 -11.36
N ASP A 107 8.41 14.23 -11.94
CA ASP A 107 7.25 13.65 -11.26
C ASP A 107 7.58 12.31 -10.59
N GLY A 108 8.57 11.58 -11.12
CA GLY A 108 8.95 10.27 -10.63
C GLY A 108 10.46 10.02 -10.66
N PHE A 109 10.91 9.13 -9.77
CA PHE A 109 12.28 8.63 -9.73
C PHE A 109 12.22 7.11 -9.57
N VAL A 110 12.94 6.40 -10.43
CA VAL A 110 13.14 4.96 -10.34
C VAL A 110 14.64 4.69 -10.27
N PHE A 111 15.09 4.04 -9.20
CA PHE A 111 16.50 3.70 -9.04
C PHE A 111 16.63 2.19 -8.88
N ASP A 112 17.16 1.52 -9.91
CA ASP A 112 17.44 0.10 -9.89
C ASP A 112 18.80 -0.18 -9.27
N ALA A 113 18.82 -0.47 -7.97
CA ALA A 113 20.02 -0.82 -7.22
C ALA A 113 20.36 -2.33 -7.26
N THR A 114 19.69 -3.13 -8.09
CA THR A 114 19.84 -4.61 -8.02
C THR A 114 21.23 -5.11 -8.38
N THR A 115 22.02 -4.31 -9.10
CA THR A 115 23.41 -4.60 -9.48
C THR A 115 24.44 -4.05 -8.49
N LEU A 116 24.01 -3.34 -7.43
CA LEU A 116 24.91 -2.82 -6.39
C LEU A 116 25.35 -3.95 -5.44
N ASP A 117 26.63 -4.33 -5.50
CA ASP A 117 27.17 -5.53 -4.84
C ASP A 117 28.17 -5.23 -3.71
N SER A 118 28.40 -3.95 -3.41
CA SER A 118 29.44 -3.53 -2.47
C SER A 118 29.15 -2.16 -1.85
N PRO A 119 29.68 -1.84 -0.65
CA PRO A 119 29.53 -0.51 -0.06
C PRO A 119 30.05 0.63 -0.96
N ALA A 120 31.07 0.38 -1.77
CA ALA A 120 31.58 1.36 -2.74
C ALA A 120 30.55 1.68 -3.83
N SER A 121 29.82 0.67 -4.30
CA SER A 121 28.79 0.82 -5.34
C SER A 121 27.60 1.68 -4.91
N LEU A 122 27.35 1.84 -3.60
CA LEU A 122 26.33 2.75 -3.05
C LEU A 122 26.55 4.21 -3.44
N ARG A 123 27.75 4.58 -3.91
CA ARG A 123 28.04 5.90 -4.46
C ARG A 123 27.06 6.28 -5.59
N ALA A 124 26.56 5.30 -6.35
CA ALA A 124 25.55 5.51 -7.39
C ALA A 124 24.27 6.19 -6.88
N LEU A 125 23.85 5.93 -5.64
CA LEU A 125 22.70 6.62 -5.02
C LEU A 125 22.95 8.13 -4.95
N TYR A 126 24.15 8.53 -4.50
CA TYR A 126 24.50 9.95 -4.41
C TYR A 126 24.55 10.58 -5.79
N ASP A 127 25.26 9.94 -6.74
CA ASP A 127 25.46 10.51 -8.08
C ASP A 127 24.16 10.67 -8.86
N PHE A 128 23.17 9.80 -8.63
CA PHE A 128 21.84 9.94 -9.20
C PHE A 128 20.97 10.97 -8.46
N PHE A 129 20.80 10.83 -7.14
CA PHE A 129 19.82 11.66 -6.43
C PHE A 129 20.32 13.08 -6.19
N HIS A 130 21.60 13.30 -5.90
CA HIS A 130 22.13 14.60 -5.52
C HIS A 130 21.86 15.71 -6.56
N PRO A 131 22.20 15.56 -7.86
CA PRO A 131 21.93 16.59 -8.85
C PRO A 131 20.43 16.73 -9.17
N GLN A 132 19.65 15.66 -9.00
CA GLN A 132 18.28 15.60 -9.50
C GLN A 132 17.21 15.95 -8.46
N ILE A 133 17.46 15.74 -7.15
CA ILE A 133 16.42 15.86 -6.11
C ILE A 133 15.88 17.29 -5.95
N GLY A 134 16.67 18.30 -6.35
CA GLY A 134 16.23 19.69 -6.42
C GLY A 134 15.06 19.92 -7.38
N ARG A 135 14.98 19.10 -8.45
CA ARG A 135 13.95 19.14 -9.50
C ARG A 135 12.66 18.41 -9.11
N LEU A 136 12.65 17.66 -8.01
CA LEU A 136 11.48 16.90 -7.54
C LEU A 136 10.21 17.76 -7.46
N ALA A 137 9.17 17.35 -8.20
CA ALA A 137 7.85 17.98 -8.23
C ALA A 137 7.09 17.79 -6.90
N ARG A 138 5.98 18.50 -6.73
CA ARG A 138 5.04 18.23 -5.62
C ARG A 138 4.31 16.93 -5.90
N ASN A 139 4.07 16.12 -4.87
CA ASN A 139 3.45 14.81 -5.01
C ASN A 139 4.23 13.84 -5.92
N ALA A 140 5.53 14.04 -6.08
CA ALA A 140 6.37 13.12 -6.84
C ALA A 140 6.51 11.76 -6.13
N ARG A 141 6.94 10.73 -6.86
CA ARG A 141 7.09 9.37 -6.34
C ARG A 141 8.48 8.83 -6.61
N ILE A 142 9.12 8.29 -5.58
CA ILE A 142 10.44 7.65 -5.67
C ILE A 142 10.28 6.16 -5.38
N VAL A 143 10.81 5.32 -6.27
CA VAL A 143 10.89 3.88 -6.08
C VAL A 143 12.34 3.45 -6.23
N VAL A 144 12.90 2.88 -5.17
CA VAL A 144 14.18 2.18 -5.21
C VAL A 144 13.89 0.70 -5.40
N LEU A 145 14.64 0.01 -6.24
CA LEU A 145 14.58 -1.44 -6.40
C LEU A 145 15.89 -2.03 -5.91
N GLY A 146 15.83 -3.09 -5.13
CA GLY A 146 16.99 -3.81 -4.63
C GLY A 146 16.74 -5.32 -4.64
N ARG A 147 17.68 -6.08 -4.13
CA ARG A 147 17.57 -7.53 -3.89
C ARG A 147 17.48 -7.78 -2.37
N PRO A 148 16.76 -8.82 -1.91
CA PRO A 148 16.75 -9.17 -0.49
C PRO A 148 18.18 -9.41 0.02
N HIS A 149 18.55 -8.74 1.10
CA HIS A 149 19.92 -8.79 1.63
C HIS A 149 20.28 -10.17 2.19
N GLU A 150 19.30 -10.89 2.74
CA GLU A 150 19.45 -12.26 3.24
C GLU A 150 19.71 -13.28 2.13
N ALA A 151 19.38 -12.94 0.88
CA ALA A 151 19.60 -13.80 -0.29
C ALA A 151 20.96 -13.54 -0.97
N GLN A 152 21.75 -12.55 -0.52
CA GLN A 152 23.02 -12.20 -1.16
C GLN A 152 24.13 -13.21 -0.83
N LYS A 153 25.00 -13.44 -1.83
CA LYS A 153 26.07 -14.46 -1.75
C LYS A 153 27.30 -14.00 -0.95
N THR A 154 27.49 -12.69 -0.79
CA THR A 154 28.63 -12.10 -0.08
C THR A 154 28.16 -11.11 0.99
N PRO A 155 28.92 -10.94 2.08
CA PRO A 155 28.63 -9.92 3.10
C PRO A 155 28.60 -8.50 2.52
N GLU A 156 29.45 -8.19 1.54
CA GLU A 156 29.53 -6.88 0.90
C GLU A 156 28.24 -6.56 0.12
N ALA A 157 27.73 -7.53 -0.63
CA ALA A 157 26.47 -7.39 -1.38
C ALA A 157 25.27 -7.31 -0.43
N ALA A 158 25.25 -8.15 0.61
CA ALA A 158 24.23 -8.05 1.67
C ALA A 158 24.24 -6.67 2.34
N ALA A 159 25.41 -6.13 2.65
CA ALA A 159 25.55 -4.79 3.23
C ALA A 159 25.07 -3.69 2.28
N ALA A 160 25.41 -3.77 0.98
CA ALA A 160 24.95 -2.81 -0.02
C ALA A 160 23.43 -2.82 -0.14
N GLN A 161 22.83 -4.00 -0.30
CA GLN A 161 21.38 -4.14 -0.44
C GLN A 161 20.62 -3.75 0.83
N GLY A 162 21.12 -4.13 2.01
CA GLY A 162 20.52 -3.75 3.30
C GLY A 162 20.62 -2.24 3.60
N ALA A 163 21.63 -1.54 3.06
CA ALA A 163 21.76 -0.09 3.23
C ALA A 163 20.67 0.72 2.51
N LEU A 164 20.05 0.15 1.47
CA LEU A 164 19.03 0.81 0.66
C LEU A 164 17.82 1.26 1.48
N GLU A 165 17.40 0.46 2.46
CA GLU A 165 16.27 0.79 3.31
C GLU A 165 16.54 2.01 4.19
N GLY A 166 17.74 2.08 4.78
CA GLY A 166 18.17 3.24 5.59
C GLY A 166 18.24 4.52 4.77
N PHE A 167 18.78 4.43 3.55
CA PHE A 167 18.79 5.53 2.58
C PHE A 167 17.37 5.97 2.21
N MET A 168 16.53 5.04 1.76
CA MET A 168 15.16 5.32 1.29
C MET A 168 14.31 5.95 2.40
N ARG A 169 14.35 5.43 3.63
CA ARG A 169 13.60 5.97 4.78
C ARG A 169 14.06 7.37 5.17
N SER A 170 15.35 7.68 5.00
CA SER A 170 15.89 9.02 5.25
C SER A 170 15.44 9.99 4.15
N LEU A 171 15.55 9.60 2.89
CA LEU A 171 15.08 10.38 1.75
C LEU A 171 13.58 10.71 1.85
N ALA A 172 12.75 9.74 2.24
CA ALA A 172 11.31 9.92 2.48
C ALA A 172 11.03 11.08 3.47
N LYS A 173 11.80 11.15 4.57
CA LYS A 173 11.69 12.23 5.57
C LYS A 173 12.08 13.60 5.01
N GLU A 174 13.09 13.65 4.14
CA GLU A 174 13.57 14.90 3.55
C GLU A 174 12.58 15.50 2.54
N ILE A 175 11.89 14.63 1.78
CA ILE A 175 11.02 15.03 0.67
C ILE A 175 9.55 15.18 1.08
N GLY A 176 9.12 14.63 2.21
CA GLY A 176 7.71 14.59 2.64
C GLY A 176 7.00 15.95 2.68
N LYS A 177 7.73 17.04 2.94
CA LYS A 177 7.21 18.43 2.86
C LYS A 177 6.65 18.83 1.48
N LYS A 178 7.04 18.12 0.41
CA LYS A 178 6.52 18.30 -0.95
C LYS A 178 5.31 17.39 -1.24
N GLY A 179 4.82 16.62 -0.27
CA GLY A 179 3.84 15.55 -0.48
C GLY A 179 4.38 14.38 -1.32
N ALA A 180 5.70 14.35 -1.53
CA ALA A 180 6.36 13.28 -2.26
C ALA A 180 6.63 12.10 -1.32
N THR A 181 6.72 10.90 -1.89
CA THR A 181 6.96 9.67 -1.14
C THR A 181 8.15 8.90 -1.72
N ALA A 182 8.85 8.15 -0.88
CA ALA A 182 9.88 7.20 -1.31
C ALA A 182 9.59 5.82 -0.74
N ASN A 183 9.64 4.80 -1.58
CA ASN A 183 9.41 3.40 -1.20
C ASN A 183 10.45 2.48 -1.88
N LEU A 184 10.57 1.27 -1.37
CA LEU A 184 11.54 0.25 -1.79
C LEU A 184 10.81 -1.02 -2.26
N LEU A 185 11.30 -1.62 -3.34
CA LEU A 185 10.92 -2.97 -3.77
C LEU A 185 12.15 -3.87 -3.65
N TYR A 186 12.10 -4.88 -2.80
CA TYR A 186 13.09 -5.95 -2.82
C TYR A 186 12.61 -7.04 -3.78
N VAL A 187 13.34 -7.27 -4.86
CA VAL A 187 12.95 -8.18 -5.92
C VAL A 187 13.75 -9.46 -5.81
N GLU A 188 13.09 -10.58 -5.51
CA GLU A 188 13.71 -11.90 -5.52
C GLU A 188 14.28 -12.22 -6.91
N GLU A 189 15.42 -12.89 -6.97
CA GLU A 189 15.97 -13.37 -8.25
C GLU A 189 14.97 -14.30 -8.97
N GLY A 190 14.61 -13.91 -10.20
CA GLY A 190 13.60 -14.59 -11.01
C GLY A 190 12.15 -14.12 -10.78
N ALA A 191 11.92 -13.12 -9.94
CA ALA A 191 10.60 -12.50 -9.74
C ALA A 191 10.41 -11.19 -10.55
N ASP A 192 11.30 -10.93 -11.51
CA ASP A 192 11.42 -9.66 -12.23
C ASP A 192 10.11 -9.23 -12.92
N GLU A 193 9.39 -10.16 -13.56
CA GLU A 193 8.08 -9.88 -14.20
C GLU A 193 6.98 -9.44 -13.21
N ALA A 194 7.13 -9.77 -11.92
CA ALA A 194 6.18 -9.37 -10.90
C ALA A 194 6.36 -7.92 -10.42
N VAL A 195 7.39 -7.21 -10.89
CA VAL A 195 7.68 -5.82 -10.49
C VAL A 195 6.68 -4.82 -11.07
N ALA A 196 6.09 -5.09 -12.23
CA ALA A 196 5.29 -4.11 -12.96
C ALA A 196 4.09 -3.56 -12.15
N GLY A 197 3.38 -4.42 -11.43
CA GLY A 197 2.23 -4.04 -10.59
C GLY A 197 2.63 -3.16 -9.40
N PRO A 198 3.52 -3.62 -8.50
CA PRO A 198 4.05 -2.82 -7.39
C PRO A 198 4.67 -1.49 -7.83
N LEU A 199 5.42 -1.49 -8.94
CA LEU A 199 6.03 -0.28 -9.49
C LEU A 199 4.98 0.75 -9.90
N ARG A 200 3.97 0.34 -10.68
CA ARG A 200 2.84 1.20 -11.07
C ARG A 200 2.07 1.72 -9.85
N PHE A 201 1.84 0.87 -8.85
CA PHE A 201 1.18 1.28 -7.62
C PHE A 201 1.97 2.40 -6.93
N PHE A 202 3.26 2.18 -6.66
CA PHE A 202 4.10 3.16 -5.97
C PHE A 202 4.34 4.45 -6.76
N LEU A 203 4.43 4.41 -8.09
CA LEU A 203 4.57 5.61 -8.92
C LEU A 203 3.27 6.40 -9.11
N SER A 204 2.12 5.88 -8.69
CA SER A 204 0.82 6.53 -8.88
C SER A 204 0.34 7.35 -7.67
N ALA A 205 -0.74 8.11 -7.87
CA ALA A 205 -1.47 8.78 -6.77
C ALA A 205 -2.28 7.82 -5.87
N ARG A 206 -2.16 6.51 -6.06
CA ARG A 206 -2.85 5.47 -5.25
C ARG A 206 -2.03 5.04 -4.05
N SER A 207 -0.70 5.22 -4.11
CA SER A 207 0.23 4.98 -3.01
C SER A 207 0.45 6.23 -2.13
N THR A 208 -0.35 7.28 -2.28
CA THR A 208 -0.10 8.63 -1.73
C THR A 208 0.18 8.69 -0.24
N TYR A 209 -0.35 7.76 0.55
CA TYR A 209 -0.11 7.69 2.00
C TYR A 209 0.73 6.47 2.42
N VAL A 210 1.40 5.85 1.46
CA VAL A 210 2.41 4.80 1.62
C VAL A 210 3.77 5.45 1.39
N ASP A 211 4.50 5.69 2.47
CA ASP A 211 5.78 6.40 2.44
C ASP A 211 6.77 5.76 3.41
N GLY A 212 8.02 5.66 2.98
CA GLY A 212 9.09 5.02 3.72
C GLY A 212 8.87 3.51 3.88
N GLN A 213 8.19 2.84 2.95
CA GLN A 213 7.87 1.41 3.06
C GLN A 213 8.68 0.57 2.09
N SER A 214 8.90 -0.70 2.45
CA SER A 214 9.41 -1.74 1.56
C SER A 214 8.31 -2.77 1.28
N LEU A 215 8.39 -3.40 0.11
CA LEU A 215 7.67 -4.63 -0.22
C LEU A 215 8.63 -5.62 -0.86
N ASP A 216 8.47 -6.89 -0.51
CA ASP A 216 9.13 -7.97 -1.24
C ASP A 216 8.27 -8.40 -2.44
N VAL A 217 8.94 -8.55 -3.57
CA VAL A 217 8.40 -9.09 -4.82
C VAL A 217 9.04 -10.47 -5.02
N THR A 218 8.24 -11.51 -4.86
CA THR A 218 8.68 -12.91 -4.82
C THR A 218 7.99 -13.75 -5.90
N LYS A 219 8.51 -14.96 -6.12
CA LYS A 219 7.83 -15.97 -6.96
C LYS A 219 6.95 -16.93 -6.17
N THR A 220 6.77 -16.68 -4.86
CA THR A 220 6.16 -17.62 -3.90
C THR A 220 4.75 -18.05 -4.31
N ALA A 221 3.90 -17.11 -4.72
CA ALA A 221 2.52 -17.42 -5.09
C ALA A 221 2.35 -17.72 -6.59
N GLY A 222 3.43 -17.99 -7.32
CA GLY A 222 3.38 -18.31 -8.74
C GLY A 222 3.52 -17.10 -9.67
N ALA A 223 3.35 -17.36 -10.98
CA ALA A 223 3.56 -16.38 -12.03
C ALA A 223 2.46 -15.32 -12.08
N VAL A 224 2.84 -14.10 -12.45
CA VAL A 224 1.89 -13.00 -12.63
C VAL A 224 1.05 -13.26 -13.89
N PRO A 225 -0.29 -13.23 -13.80
CA PRO A 225 -1.15 -13.36 -14.98
C PRO A 225 -0.97 -12.19 -15.95
N GLU A 226 -1.42 -12.38 -17.20
CA GLU A 226 -1.46 -11.30 -18.19
C GLU A 226 -2.23 -10.08 -17.66
N ALA A 227 -1.73 -8.88 -17.95
CA ALA A 227 -2.21 -7.69 -17.30
C ALA A 227 -3.49 -7.13 -17.96
N ASN A 228 -4.56 -7.04 -17.17
CA ASN A 228 -5.70 -6.15 -17.44
C ASN A 228 -5.61 -4.95 -16.50
N TRP A 229 -5.13 -3.82 -17.01
CA TRP A 229 -4.89 -2.63 -16.18
C TRP A 229 -6.14 -1.79 -15.90
N LEU A 230 -7.19 -1.87 -16.72
CA LEU A 230 -8.38 -1.01 -16.58
C LEU A 230 -9.36 -1.55 -15.54
N ARG A 231 -9.65 -2.85 -15.61
CA ARG A 231 -10.58 -3.54 -14.71
C ARG A 231 -10.00 -4.88 -14.24
N PRO A 232 -8.93 -4.84 -13.42
CA PRO A 232 -8.18 -6.03 -13.02
C PRO A 232 -9.00 -7.05 -12.22
N LEU A 233 -10.15 -6.65 -11.68
CA LEU A 233 -11.01 -7.49 -10.84
C LEU A 233 -12.30 -7.93 -11.54
N ASP A 234 -12.40 -7.78 -12.86
CA ASP A 234 -13.55 -8.26 -13.60
C ASP A 234 -13.78 -9.77 -13.39
N GLY A 235 -15.02 -10.11 -13.07
CA GLY A 235 -15.43 -11.49 -12.77
C GLY A 235 -14.99 -12.00 -11.40
N LYS A 236 -14.39 -11.15 -10.55
CA LYS A 236 -13.99 -11.52 -9.17
C LYS A 236 -15.08 -11.22 -8.16
N VAL A 237 -15.24 -12.09 -7.18
CA VAL A 237 -16.10 -11.89 -6.01
C VAL A 237 -15.24 -11.48 -4.81
N ALA A 238 -15.61 -10.38 -4.16
CA ALA A 238 -14.90 -9.87 -3.00
C ALA A 238 -15.81 -9.74 -1.77
N MET A 239 -15.39 -10.26 -0.62
CA MET A 239 -16.04 -10.00 0.66
C MET A 239 -15.26 -8.94 1.44
N VAL A 240 -15.96 -7.93 1.98
CA VAL A 240 -15.36 -6.92 2.87
C VAL A 240 -16.11 -6.90 4.20
N THR A 241 -15.43 -7.20 5.31
CA THR A 241 -16.01 -7.13 6.65
C THR A 241 -15.96 -5.72 7.23
N GLY A 242 -16.98 -5.32 8.00
CA GLY A 242 -17.10 -3.95 8.50
C GLY A 242 -17.32 -2.92 7.38
N ALA A 243 -18.08 -3.30 6.35
CA ALA A 243 -18.24 -2.53 5.11
C ALA A 243 -19.15 -1.30 5.25
N ALA A 244 -19.98 -1.19 6.29
CA ALA A 244 -21.01 -0.14 6.38
C ALA A 244 -20.46 1.29 6.36
N ARG A 245 -19.18 1.49 6.73
CA ARG A 245 -18.59 2.83 6.92
C ARG A 245 -17.07 2.82 6.87
N GLY A 246 -16.48 4.01 6.87
CA GLY A 246 -15.04 4.22 7.08
C GLY A 246 -14.18 3.53 6.02
N ILE A 247 -13.14 2.83 6.46
CA ILE A 247 -12.19 2.12 5.58
C ILE A 247 -12.89 0.99 4.81
N GLY A 248 -13.77 0.23 5.46
CA GLY A 248 -14.51 -0.85 4.81
C GLY A 248 -15.37 -0.36 3.65
N ARG A 249 -16.12 0.74 3.85
CA ARG A 249 -16.90 1.38 2.78
C ARG A 249 -16.02 1.84 1.62
N ALA A 250 -14.94 2.57 1.91
CA ALA A 250 -14.04 3.06 0.87
C ALA A 250 -13.37 1.92 0.09
N THR A 251 -13.05 0.80 0.77
CA THR A 251 -12.49 -0.39 0.15
C THR A 251 -13.49 -1.06 -0.78
N ALA A 252 -14.75 -1.22 -0.35
CA ALA A 252 -15.81 -1.80 -1.16
C ALA A 252 -16.09 -0.96 -2.42
N GLU A 253 -16.14 0.37 -2.29
CA GLU A 253 -16.30 1.30 -3.43
C GLU A 253 -15.16 1.14 -4.45
N LEU A 254 -13.90 1.02 -4.00
CA LEU A 254 -12.74 0.87 -4.87
C LEU A 254 -12.67 -0.50 -5.55
N LEU A 255 -12.93 -1.59 -4.83
CA LEU A 255 -12.94 -2.94 -5.40
C LEU A 255 -14.02 -3.08 -6.47
N ALA A 256 -15.23 -2.55 -6.21
CA ALA A 256 -16.30 -2.52 -7.20
C ALA A 256 -15.94 -1.67 -8.43
N GLY A 257 -15.28 -0.51 -8.20
CA GLY A 257 -14.77 0.34 -9.27
C GLY A 257 -13.72 -0.33 -10.17
N GLU A 258 -13.05 -1.39 -9.69
CA GLU A 258 -12.10 -2.20 -10.48
C GLU A 258 -12.72 -3.47 -11.08
N GLY A 259 -14.02 -3.68 -10.89
CA GLY A 259 -14.80 -4.74 -11.55
C GLY A 259 -15.28 -5.88 -10.65
N ALA A 260 -14.95 -5.88 -9.36
CA ALA A 260 -15.35 -6.95 -8.45
C ALA A 260 -16.84 -6.87 -8.09
N LYS A 261 -17.52 -8.02 -7.97
CA LYS A 261 -18.79 -8.13 -7.26
C LYS A 261 -18.50 -8.13 -5.75
N VAL A 262 -18.84 -7.04 -5.06
CA VAL A 262 -18.50 -6.89 -3.63
C VAL A 262 -19.67 -7.30 -2.74
N VAL A 263 -19.44 -8.27 -1.86
CA VAL A 263 -20.31 -8.66 -0.75
C VAL A 263 -19.95 -7.82 0.48
N CYS A 264 -20.83 -6.88 0.82
CA CYS A 264 -20.66 -6.00 1.97
C CYS A 264 -21.13 -6.72 3.25
N LEU A 265 -20.17 -7.09 4.10
CA LEU A 265 -20.44 -7.74 5.38
C LEU A 265 -20.39 -6.73 6.53
N ASP A 266 -21.47 -6.65 7.32
CA ASP A 266 -21.48 -5.90 8.59
C ASP A 266 -22.50 -6.49 9.58
N LEU A 267 -22.61 -5.88 10.77
CA LEU A 267 -23.53 -6.32 11.81
C LEU A 267 -25.00 -6.15 11.37
N PRO A 268 -25.94 -7.00 11.84
CA PRO A 268 -27.37 -6.85 11.54
C PRO A 268 -27.95 -5.46 11.87
N LYS A 269 -27.49 -4.83 12.96
CA LYS A 269 -27.90 -3.47 13.34
C LYS A 269 -27.45 -2.38 12.35
N ASP A 270 -26.50 -2.70 11.49
CA ASP A 270 -25.92 -1.81 10.48
C ASP A 270 -26.45 -2.14 9.07
N ASP A 271 -27.57 -2.88 8.95
CA ASP A 271 -28.25 -3.17 7.68
C ASP A 271 -28.46 -1.93 6.81
N GLY A 272 -29.08 -0.88 7.35
CA GLY A 272 -29.36 0.36 6.61
C GLY A 272 -28.17 0.92 5.81
N PRO A 273 -27.03 1.26 6.46
CA PRO A 273 -25.84 1.72 5.75
C PRO A 273 -25.20 0.65 4.85
N THR A 274 -25.19 -0.62 5.24
CA THR A 274 -24.64 -1.72 4.43
C THR A 274 -25.42 -1.93 3.15
N ALA A 275 -26.75 -2.04 3.24
CA ALA A 275 -27.64 -2.19 2.09
C ALA A 275 -27.64 -0.95 1.19
N LYS A 276 -27.45 0.25 1.76
CA LYS A 276 -27.24 1.47 0.97
C LYS A 276 -25.97 1.36 0.13
N LEU A 277 -24.84 1.00 0.74
CA LEU A 277 -23.57 0.83 0.03
C LEU A 277 -23.68 -0.25 -1.05
N ALA A 278 -24.22 -1.43 -0.71
CA ALA A 278 -24.39 -2.52 -1.67
C ALA A 278 -25.20 -2.07 -2.90
N ARG A 279 -26.27 -1.27 -2.73
CA ARG A 279 -27.00 -0.69 -3.87
C ARG A 279 -26.17 0.32 -4.66
N GLU A 280 -25.36 1.16 -4.01
CA GLU A 280 -24.50 2.16 -4.66
C GLU A 280 -23.46 1.52 -5.58
N ILE A 281 -22.97 0.31 -5.25
CA ILE A 281 -21.90 -0.37 -5.97
C ILE A 281 -22.35 -1.63 -6.73
N ASP A 282 -23.67 -1.86 -6.81
CA ASP A 282 -24.25 -3.11 -7.33
C ASP A 282 -23.62 -4.38 -6.69
N GLY A 283 -23.49 -4.36 -5.37
CA GLY A 283 -22.94 -5.41 -4.53
C GLY A 283 -23.98 -6.31 -3.86
N GLY A 284 -23.49 -7.22 -3.02
CA GLY A 284 -24.29 -8.08 -2.13
C GLY A 284 -24.29 -7.58 -0.69
N VAL A 285 -25.23 -8.09 0.12
CA VAL A 285 -25.33 -7.79 1.56
C VAL A 285 -25.21 -9.08 2.35
N LEU A 286 -24.34 -9.08 3.36
CA LEU A 286 -24.20 -10.18 4.33
C LEU A 286 -24.25 -9.60 5.74
N LEU A 287 -25.30 -9.93 6.50
CA LEU A 287 -25.48 -9.41 7.86
C LEU A 287 -25.12 -10.48 8.89
N GLN A 288 -23.93 -10.38 9.48
CA GLN A 288 -23.43 -11.35 10.44
C GLN A 288 -22.48 -10.69 11.44
N ASP A 289 -22.60 -11.05 12.73
CA ASP A 289 -21.55 -10.74 13.70
C ASP A 289 -20.40 -11.72 13.50
N VAL A 290 -19.24 -11.21 13.10
CA VAL A 290 -18.04 -12.01 12.84
C VAL A 290 -17.52 -12.75 14.07
N SER A 291 -17.89 -12.31 15.27
CA SER A 291 -17.51 -12.98 16.52
C SER A 291 -18.42 -14.15 16.89
N ALA A 292 -19.62 -14.23 16.32
CA ALA A 292 -20.55 -15.32 16.63
C ALA A 292 -19.99 -16.69 16.21
N ASP A 293 -20.32 -17.72 17.00
CA ASP A 293 -19.84 -19.08 16.78
C ASP A 293 -20.26 -19.66 15.42
N ASP A 294 -21.44 -19.26 14.93
CA ASP A 294 -22.00 -19.69 13.64
C ASP A 294 -21.48 -18.88 12.45
N ALA A 295 -20.76 -17.78 12.68
CA ALA A 295 -20.35 -16.86 11.62
C ALA A 295 -19.54 -17.52 10.50
N PRO A 296 -18.53 -18.38 10.76
CA PRO A 296 -17.78 -19.02 9.70
C PRO A 296 -18.66 -19.87 8.77
N ALA A 297 -19.59 -20.63 9.33
CA ALA A 297 -20.48 -21.50 8.56
C ALA A 297 -21.46 -20.68 7.72
N ARG A 298 -22.13 -19.68 8.33
CA ARG A 298 -23.11 -18.84 7.62
C ARG A 298 -22.49 -17.98 6.53
N ILE A 299 -21.28 -17.47 6.77
CA ILE A 299 -20.55 -16.69 5.75
C ILE A 299 -20.15 -17.60 4.57
N ALA A 300 -19.60 -18.78 4.86
CA ALA A 300 -19.21 -19.73 3.82
C ALA A 300 -20.42 -20.20 2.98
N GLU A 301 -21.52 -20.57 3.65
CA GLU A 301 -22.79 -20.97 3.01
C GLU A 301 -23.31 -19.89 2.07
N GLN A 302 -23.47 -18.65 2.55
CA GLN A 302 -24.00 -17.58 1.72
C GLN A 302 -23.07 -17.23 0.54
N LEU A 303 -21.75 -17.20 0.75
CA LEU A 303 -20.79 -16.97 -0.33
C LEU A 303 -20.88 -18.07 -1.41
N GLN A 304 -20.99 -19.32 -0.98
CA GLN A 304 -21.08 -20.46 -1.88
C GLN A 304 -22.41 -20.48 -2.66
N GLU A 305 -23.54 -20.27 -1.98
CA GLU A 305 -24.87 -20.38 -2.58
C GLU A 305 -25.21 -19.21 -3.52
N GLU A 306 -24.86 -17.98 -3.14
CA GLU A 306 -25.23 -16.79 -3.91
C GLU A 306 -24.18 -16.38 -4.94
N TYR A 307 -22.90 -16.69 -4.70
CA TYR A 307 -21.78 -16.19 -5.52
C TYR A 307 -20.89 -17.30 -6.07
N GLY A 308 -21.14 -18.57 -5.71
CA GLY A 308 -20.34 -19.70 -6.14
C GLY A 308 -18.98 -19.84 -5.44
N GLY A 309 -18.66 -18.94 -4.51
CA GLY A 309 -17.37 -18.84 -3.83
C GLY A 309 -16.89 -17.39 -3.69
N VAL A 310 -15.62 -17.21 -3.33
CA VAL A 310 -14.99 -15.89 -3.15
C VAL A 310 -13.55 -15.89 -3.66
N ASP A 311 -13.13 -14.81 -4.32
CA ASP A 311 -11.75 -14.61 -4.76
C ASP A 311 -10.97 -13.72 -3.80
N ILE A 312 -11.62 -12.73 -3.19
CA ILE A 312 -10.96 -11.70 -2.37
C ILE A 312 -11.65 -11.61 -1.02
N VAL A 313 -10.90 -11.75 0.07
CA VAL A 313 -11.41 -11.61 1.44
C VAL A 313 -10.66 -10.50 2.16
N VAL A 314 -11.38 -9.43 2.49
CA VAL A 314 -10.86 -8.29 3.25
C VAL A 314 -11.38 -8.33 4.68
N HIS A 315 -10.50 -8.70 5.61
CA HIS A 315 -10.77 -8.67 7.05
C HIS A 315 -10.51 -7.27 7.62
N ASN A 316 -11.48 -6.36 7.42
CA ASN A 316 -11.43 -4.97 7.87
C ASN A 316 -12.14 -4.72 9.22
N ALA A 317 -13.12 -5.55 9.59
CA ALA A 317 -13.82 -5.42 10.87
C ALA A 317 -12.83 -5.41 12.04
N GLY A 318 -13.09 -4.54 13.02
CA GLY A 318 -12.29 -4.48 14.23
C GLY A 318 -12.74 -3.41 15.20
N ILE A 319 -12.33 -3.57 16.46
CA ILE A 319 -12.69 -2.69 17.58
C ILE A 319 -11.46 -2.30 18.40
N THR A 320 -11.58 -1.19 19.13
CA THR A 320 -10.63 -0.78 20.17
C THR A 320 -11.33 -0.75 21.53
N ARG A 321 -10.59 -1.14 22.58
CA ARG A 321 -11.03 -1.15 23.98
C ARG A 321 -9.88 -0.68 24.87
N ASP A 322 -9.55 0.60 24.71
CA ASP A 322 -8.32 1.17 25.25
C ASP A 322 -8.38 1.31 26.77
N LYS A 323 -7.44 0.63 27.45
CA LYS A 323 -7.23 0.74 28.88
C LYS A 323 -5.83 0.24 29.25
N THR A 324 -5.18 0.84 30.24
CA THR A 324 -3.97 0.26 30.83
C THR A 324 -4.27 -1.15 31.35
N ILE A 325 -3.38 -2.13 31.14
CA ILE A 325 -3.61 -3.54 31.51
C ILE A 325 -4.10 -3.72 32.95
N LYS A 326 -3.55 -2.96 33.92
CA LYS A 326 -3.97 -2.97 35.34
C LYS A 326 -5.45 -2.63 35.57
N ARG A 327 -6.05 -1.82 34.68
CA ARG A 327 -7.42 -1.30 34.80
C ARG A 327 -8.36 -1.89 33.75
N MET A 328 -7.88 -2.77 32.89
CA MET A 328 -8.64 -3.39 31.83
C MET A 328 -9.58 -4.44 32.42
N LYS A 329 -10.84 -4.45 31.99
CA LYS A 329 -11.77 -5.52 32.31
C LYS A 329 -11.49 -6.73 31.41
N SER A 330 -11.77 -7.94 31.88
CA SER A 330 -11.53 -9.17 31.11
C SER A 330 -12.32 -9.20 29.80
N ASP A 331 -13.61 -8.83 29.84
CA ASP A 331 -14.48 -8.74 28.66
C ASP A 331 -13.94 -7.80 27.55
N TRP A 332 -13.19 -6.76 27.93
CA TRP A 332 -12.53 -5.84 26.99
C TRP A 332 -11.27 -6.43 26.37
N TRP A 333 -10.58 -7.29 27.09
CA TRP A 333 -9.49 -8.08 26.53
C TRP A 333 -10.05 -9.11 25.55
N ASP A 334 -11.00 -9.92 26.01
CA ASP A 334 -11.58 -11.03 25.27
C ASP A 334 -12.21 -10.55 23.96
N SER A 335 -13.06 -9.52 24.00
CA SER A 335 -13.70 -8.99 22.79
C SER A 335 -12.72 -8.39 21.78
N ALA A 336 -11.63 -7.76 22.23
CA ALA A 336 -10.63 -7.20 21.33
C ALA A 336 -9.82 -8.31 20.64
N VAL A 337 -9.48 -9.39 21.35
CA VAL A 337 -8.78 -10.55 20.76
C VAL A 337 -9.72 -11.34 19.85
N ASP A 338 -10.95 -11.58 20.27
CA ASP A 338 -11.88 -12.41 19.53
C ASP A 338 -12.28 -11.76 18.19
N ILE A 339 -12.76 -10.52 18.20
CA ILE A 339 -13.21 -9.82 16.99
C ILE A 339 -12.03 -9.53 16.04
N ASN A 340 -10.90 -9.04 16.56
CA ASN A 340 -9.82 -8.56 15.70
C ASN A 340 -8.90 -9.67 15.18
N LEU A 341 -8.93 -10.88 15.77
CA LEU A 341 -7.99 -11.95 15.47
C LEU A 341 -8.65 -13.33 15.37
N ALA A 342 -9.36 -13.78 16.40
CA ALA A 342 -9.88 -15.15 16.41
C ALA A 342 -10.96 -15.36 15.35
N ALA A 343 -11.87 -14.39 15.18
CA ALA A 343 -12.87 -14.38 14.10
C ALA A 343 -12.23 -14.47 12.71
N VAL A 344 -11.14 -13.73 12.47
CA VAL A 344 -10.39 -13.77 11.20
C VAL A 344 -9.86 -15.18 10.93
N ALA A 345 -9.27 -15.83 11.93
CA ALA A 345 -8.78 -17.20 11.80
C ALA A 345 -9.91 -18.20 11.54
N ARG A 346 -11.01 -18.14 12.31
CA ARG A 346 -12.16 -19.05 12.17
C ARG A 346 -12.83 -18.93 10.80
N ILE A 347 -13.10 -17.71 10.35
CA ILE A 347 -13.77 -17.45 9.06
C ILE A 347 -12.88 -17.91 7.91
N THR A 348 -11.62 -17.46 7.85
CA THR A 348 -10.71 -17.85 6.77
C THR A 348 -10.46 -19.37 6.75
N GLY A 349 -10.30 -19.99 7.92
CA GLY A 349 -10.17 -21.45 8.03
C GLY A 349 -11.34 -22.17 7.38
N LYS A 350 -12.59 -21.77 7.70
CA LYS A 350 -13.78 -22.38 7.09
C LYS A 350 -13.84 -22.18 5.58
N LEU A 351 -13.52 -20.99 5.08
CA LEU A 351 -13.51 -20.70 3.64
C LEU A 351 -12.48 -21.54 2.89
N ILE A 352 -11.34 -21.86 3.52
CA ILE A 352 -10.30 -22.72 2.95
C ILE A 352 -10.74 -24.18 3.01
N ASP A 353 -11.19 -24.67 4.16
CA ASP A 353 -11.55 -26.07 4.40
C ASP A 353 -12.70 -26.52 3.48
N ASP A 354 -13.65 -25.61 3.21
CA ASP A 354 -14.79 -25.88 2.33
C ASP A 354 -14.50 -25.60 0.84
N ASN A 355 -13.30 -25.13 0.49
CA ASN A 355 -12.94 -24.64 -0.86
C ASN A 355 -13.82 -23.50 -1.39
N VAL A 356 -14.39 -22.68 -0.50
CA VAL A 356 -15.16 -21.48 -0.86
C VAL A 356 -14.22 -20.37 -1.33
N LEU A 357 -13.01 -20.27 -0.75
CA LEU A 357 -11.95 -19.40 -1.28
C LEU A 357 -11.34 -20.05 -2.51
N HIS A 358 -11.44 -19.39 -3.66
CA HIS A 358 -10.89 -19.86 -4.93
C HIS A 358 -9.36 -19.87 -4.95
N ASP A 359 -8.79 -20.74 -5.79
CA ASP A 359 -7.38 -20.67 -6.17
C ASP A 359 -7.07 -19.35 -6.86
N GLY A 360 -5.85 -18.85 -6.68
CA GLY A 360 -5.51 -17.47 -7.06
C GLY A 360 -6.18 -16.42 -6.18
N GLY A 361 -6.75 -16.80 -5.03
CA GLY A 361 -7.44 -15.89 -4.13
C GLY A 361 -6.53 -14.86 -3.42
N ARG A 362 -7.15 -13.92 -2.72
CA ARG A 362 -6.50 -12.79 -2.05
C ARG A 362 -7.03 -12.64 -0.62
N LEU A 363 -6.16 -12.85 0.36
CA LEU A 363 -6.45 -12.57 1.76
C LEU A 363 -5.79 -11.26 2.17
N ILE A 364 -6.59 -10.23 2.49
CA ILE A 364 -6.07 -8.94 2.97
C ILE A 364 -6.61 -8.66 4.37
N CYS A 365 -5.72 -8.57 5.36
CA CYS A 365 -6.11 -8.35 6.76
C CYS A 365 -5.70 -6.97 7.26
N LEU A 366 -6.52 -6.36 8.12
CA LEU A 366 -6.19 -5.07 8.74
C LEU A 366 -5.44 -5.29 10.06
N SER A 367 -4.12 -5.04 10.04
CA SER A 367 -3.28 -4.85 11.23
C SER A 367 -3.36 -3.38 11.71
N SER A 368 -2.29 -2.84 12.29
CA SER A 368 -2.17 -1.45 12.75
C SER A 368 -0.70 -1.11 13.07
N ILE A 369 -0.31 0.17 13.00
CA ILE A 369 0.94 0.65 13.62
C ILE A 369 1.06 0.22 15.09
N ALA A 370 -0.06 0.17 15.84
CA ALA A 370 -0.06 -0.30 17.22
C ALA A 370 0.30 -1.79 17.34
N GLY A 371 -0.01 -2.61 16.33
CA GLY A 371 0.42 -4.02 16.28
C GLY A 371 1.90 -4.17 15.95
N VAL A 372 2.50 -3.19 15.27
CA VAL A 372 3.94 -3.20 14.91
C VAL A 372 4.81 -2.68 16.06
N ALA A 373 4.41 -1.57 16.68
CA ALA A 373 5.26 -0.85 17.64
C ALA A 373 4.72 -0.83 19.08
N GLY A 374 3.52 -1.36 19.31
CA GLY A 374 2.80 -1.17 20.56
C GLY A 374 2.21 0.24 20.69
N ASN A 375 1.32 0.40 21.68
CA ASN A 375 0.79 1.71 22.05
C ASN A 375 0.29 1.70 23.49
N MET A 376 0.39 2.84 24.19
CA MET A 376 -0.04 2.93 25.59
C MET A 376 -1.54 2.70 25.71
N GLY A 377 -1.94 1.83 26.63
CA GLY A 377 -3.35 1.49 26.86
C GLY A 377 -3.96 0.55 25.83
N GLN A 378 -3.16 -0.02 24.92
CA GLN A 378 -3.62 -0.88 23.83
C GLN A 378 -3.01 -2.28 23.88
N THR A 379 -2.74 -2.84 25.07
CA THR A 379 -2.12 -4.18 25.18
C THR A 379 -2.96 -5.27 24.52
N ASN A 380 -4.29 -5.21 24.64
CA ASN A 380 -5.23 -6.11 23.95
C ASN A 380 -5.23 -5.88 22.42
N TYR A 381 -5.38 -4.63 21.98
CA TYR A 381 -5.46 -4.27 20.58
C TYR A 381 -4.15 -4.56 19.84
N ALA A 382 -3.00 -4.13 20.38
CA ALA A 382 -1.69 -4.40 19.84
C ALA A 382 -1.41 -5.91 19.75
N ALA A 383 -1.75 -6.70 20.78
CA ALA A 383 -1.63 -8.16 20.72
C ALA A 383 -2.47 -8.74 19.57
N SER A 384 -3.73 -8.31 19.42
CA SER A 384 -4.59 -8.79 18.33
C SER A 384 -4.06 -8.43 16.94
N LYS A 385 -3.57 -7.20 16.75
CA LYS A 385 -3.08 -6.70 15.45
C LYS A 385 -1.67 -7.22 15.11
N ALA A 386 -0.85 -7.53 16.10
CA ALA A 386 0.39 -8.31 15.91
C ALA A 386 0.07 -9.76 15.52
N GLY A 387 -0.96 -10.38 16.12
CA GLY A 387 -1.42 -11.71 15.74
C GLY A 387 -1.84 -11.81 14.27
N ILE A 388 -2.48 -10.76 13.73
CA ILE A 388 -2.81 -10.68 12.29
C ILE A 388 -1.56 -10.77 11.41
N ILE A 389 -0.45 -10.13 11.80
CA ILE A 389 0.82 -10.22 11.06
C ILE A 389 1.30 -11.67 11.02
N GLY A 390 1.28 -12.37 12.16
CA GLY A 390 1.71 -13.77 12.22
C GLY A 390 0.83 -14.72 11.40
N ILE A 391 -0.49 -14.52 11.42
CA ILE A 391 -1.41 -15.34 10.62
C ILE A 391 -1.22 -15.10 9.11
N VAL A 392 -1.03 -13.86 8.70
CA VAL A 392 -0.75 -13.52 7.29
C VAL A 392 0.55 -14.16 6.81
N GLU A 393 1.61 -14.12 7.61
CA GLU A 393 2.86 -14.80 7.28
C GLU A 393 2.65 -16.32 7.13
N HIS A 394 1.89 -16.93 8.04
CA HIS A 394 1.58 -18.36 7.97
C HIS A 394 0.79 -18.73 6.71
N TRP A 395 -0.31 -18.03 6.42
CA TRP A 395 -1.15 -18.29 5.23
C TRP A 395 -0.40 -18.04 3.92
N SER A 396 0.49 -17.07 3.87
CA SER A 396 1.29 -16.78 2.67
C SER A 396 2.10 -17.98 2.18
N LYS A 397 2.58 -18.81 3.11
CA LYS A 397 3.35 -20.02 2.84
C LYS A 397 2.42 -21.21 2.63
N ALA A 398 1.42 -21.37 3.50
CA ALA A 398 0.53 -22.53 3.49
C ALA A 398 -0.39 -22.60 2.26
N LEU A 399 -0.69 -21.46 1.62
CA LEU A 399 -1.62 -21.36 0.49
C LEU A 399 -0.93 -21.01 -0.84
N ALA A 400 0.41 -20.96 -0.84
CA ALA A 400 1.22 -20.59 -1.99
C ALA A 400 0.97 -21.50 -3.21
N ASP A 401 0.87 -22.81 -3.00
CA ASP A 401 0.64 -23.81 -4.06
C ASP A 401 -0.73 -23.64 -4.76
N ARG A 402 -1.67 -22.99 -4.09
CA ARG A 402 -2.99 -22.63 -4.63
C ARG A 402 -2.98 -21.27 -5.33
N GLY A 403 -1.82 -20.62 -5.44
CA GLY A 403 -1.67 -19.26 -5.96
C GLY A 403 -2.33 -18.18 -5.11
N ILE A 404 -2.72 -18.50 -3.86
CA ILE A 404 -3.36 -17.54 -2.96
C ILE A 404 -2.29 -16.68 -2.28
N THR A 405 -2.48 -15.36 -2.31
CA THR A 405 -1.63 -14.43 -1.55
C THR A 405 -2.30 -14.03 -0.25
N ALA A 406 -1.53 -13.89 0.83
CA ALA A 406 -2.01 -13.33 2.09
C ALA A 406 -1.15 -12.13 2.49
N ASN A 407 -1.78 -10.99 2.77
CA ASN A 407 -1.07 -9.75 3.14
C ASN A 407 -1.82 -8.99 4.23
N ALA A 408 -1.11 -8.13 4.95
CA ALA A 408 -1.67 -7.22 5.94
C ALA A 408 -1.46 -5.76 5.53
N ILE A 409 -2.47 -4.93 5.82
CA ILE A 409 -2.31 -3.48 5.84
C ILE A 409 -2.20 -3.03 7.29
N ALA A 410 -1.22 -2.18 7.61
CA ALA A 410 -1.05 -1.58 8.93
C ALA A 410 -1.28 -0.06 8.87
N PRO A 411 -2.53 0.42 9.01
CA PRO A 411 -2.82 1.84 8.97
C PRO A 411 -2.13 2.60 10.11
N GLY A 412 -1.68 3.82 9.80
CA GLY A 412 -1.30 4.83 10.78
C GLY A 412 -2.50 5.68 11.22
N PHE A 413 -2.26 6.98 11.41
CA PHE A 413 -3.35 7.92 11.70
C PHE A 413 -4.20 8.18 10.45
N ILE A 414 -5.45 7.72 10.47
CA ILE A 414 -6.44 7.91 9.39
C ILE A 414 -7.63 8.71 9.92
N GLU A 415 -8.08 9.71 9.18
CA GLU A 415 -9.28 10.51 9.47
C GLU A 415 -10.53 9.63 9.39
N THR A 416 -11.08 9.25 10.54
CA THR A 416 -12.27 8.42 10.66
C THR A 416 -13.07 8.84 11.89
N ARG A 417 -14.29 8.31 12.02
CA ARG A 417 -15.08 8.50 13.24
C ARG A 417 -14.37 8.00 14.51
N LEU A 418 -13.47 7.02 14.39
CA LEU A 418 -12.69 6.50 15.52
C LEU A 418 -11.66 7.53 16.01
N THR A 419 -10.91 8.13 15.09
CA THR A 419 -9.93 9.17 15.43
C THR A 419 -10.60 10.49 15.83
N ASP A 420 -11.81 10.76 15.34
CA ASP A 420 -12.62 11.92 15.77
C ASP A 420 -12.95 11.90 17.27
N ALA A 421 -13.05 10.72 17.89
CA ALA A 421 -13.32 10.58 19.32
C ALA A 421 -12.12 10.93 20.22
N MET A 422 -10.91 11.09 19.64
CA MET A 422 -9.71 11.44 20.39
C MET A 422 -9.74 12.90 20.87
N PRO A 423 -9.15 13.22 22.05
CA PRO A 423 -8.96 14.60 22.49
C PRO A 423 -8.22 15.44 21.45
N VAL A 424 -8.69 16.67 21.22
CA VAL A 424 -8.23 17.53 20.11
C VAL A 424 -6.71 17.69 20.04
N ALA A 425 -6.06 17.97 21.17
CA ALA A 425 -4.60 18.16 21.22
C ALA A 425 -3.81 16.89 20.87
N ILE A 426 -4.24 15.74 21.38
CA ILE A 426 -3.61 14.43 21.08
C ILE A 426 -3.83 14.07 19.62
N ARG A 427 -5.05 14.31 19.12
CA ARG A 427 -5.41 14.08 17.72
C ARG A 427 -4.56 14.91 16.76
N GLU A 428 -4.39 16.20 17.06
CA GLU A 428 -3.59 17.10 16.23
C GLU A 428 -2.10 16.74 16.26
N ALA A 429 -1.56 16.38 17.43
CA ALA A 429 -0.19 15.87 17.50
C ALA A 429 -0.03 14.59 16.66
N ALA A 430 -0.90 13.60 16.84
CA ALA A 430 -0.85 12.34 16.10
C ALA A 430 -1.00 12.54 14.58
N ARG A 431 -1.87 13.46 14.15
CA ARG A 431 -2.05 13.86 12.74
C ARG A 431 -0.75 14.35 12.09
N ARG A 432 0.16 14.97 12.85
CA ARG A 432 1.39 15.58 12.32
C ARG A 432 2.63 14.71 12.45
N LEU A 433 2.59 13.63 13.24
CA LEU A 433 3.75 12.74 13.49
C LEU A 433 4.03 11.76 12.35
N ASN A 434 4.17 12.28 11.14
CA ASN A 434 4.54 11.54 9.92
C ASN A 434 5.19 12.50 8.90
N ASN A 435 5.86 11.95 7.88
CA ASN A 435 6.61 12.73 6.88
C ASN A 435 5.73 13.69 6.08
N LEU A 436 4.45 13.36 5.90
CA LEU A 436 3.48 14.13 5.12
C LEU A 436 2.74 15.19 5.95
N SER A 437 3.01 15.24 7.27
CA SER A 437 2.49 16.22 8.23
C SER A 437 0.96 16.39 8.21
N GLN A 438 0.20 15.33 7.88
CA GLN A 438 -1.27 15.33 7.88
C GLN A 438 -1.80 13.91 8.12
N GLY A 439 -3.09 13.77 8.42
CA GLY A 439 -3.74 12.46 8.53
C GLY A 439 -4.09 11.85 7.18
N GLY A 440 -4.06 10.51 7.10
CA GLY A 440 -4.50 9.76 5.94
C GLY A 440 -6.02 9.73 5.83
N ARG A 441 -6.55 9.30 4.70
CA ARG A 441 -7.99 9.15 4.45
C ARG A 441 -8.33 7.67 4.25
N PRO A 442 -9.61 7.26 4.47
CA PRO A 442 -10.03 5.89 4.20
C PRO A 442 -9.68 5.38 2.80
N VAL A 443 -9.78 6.25 1.79
CA VAL A 443 -9.36 5.95 0.40
C VAL A 443 -7.89 5.56 0.29
N ASP A 444 -7.01 6.13 1.11
CA ASP A 444 -5.57 5.83 1.07
C ASP A 444 -5.31 4.37 1.50
N VAL A 445 -6.07 3.88 2.50
CA VAL A 445 -6.02 2.48 2.94
C VAL A 445 -6.70 1.57 1.91
N GLY A 446 -7.87 1.98 1.41
CA GLY A 446 -8.61 1.23 0.41
C GLY A 446 -7.83 1.02 -0.90
N GLN A 447 -7.05 2.00 -1.35
CA GLN A 447 -6.20 1.87 -2.53
C GLN A 447 -5.09 0.82 -2.34
N ALA A 448 -4.48 0.76 -1.16
CA ALA A 448 -3.49 -0.27 -0.84
C ALA A 448 -4.11 -1.68 -0.78
N ILE A 449 -5.30 -1.81 -0.18
CA ILE A 449 -6.04 -3.08 -0.16
C ILE A 449 -6.38 -3.52 -1.59
N THR A 450 -6.92 -2.59 -2.39
CA THR A 450 -7.33 -2.86 -3.77
C THR A 450 -6.14 -3.27 -4.63
N PHE A 451 -4.99 -2.60 -4.49
CA PHE A 451 -3.74 -3.03 -5.15
C PHE A 451 -3.39 -4.49 -4.82
N LEU A 452 -3.35 -4.85 -3.53
CA LEU A 452 -3.03 -6.22 -3.09
C LEU A 452 -4.08 -7.25 -3.53
N ALA A 453 -5.31 -6.81 -3.83
CA ALA A 453 -6.35 -7.68 -4.37
C ALA A 453 -6.20 -7.94 -5.88
N THR A 454 -5.36 -7.20 -6.61
CA THR A 454 -5.24 -7.36 -8.06
C THR A 454 -4.40 -8.59 -8.46
N PRO A 455 -4.64 -9.16 -9.66
CA PRO A 455 -3.75 -10.18 -10.24
C PRO A 455 -2.31 -9.71 -10.36
N GLN A 456 -2.07 -8.43 -10.64
CA GLN A 456 -0.70 -7.88 -10.78
C GLN A 456 0.01 -7.62 -9.44
N ALA A 457 -0.60 -7.95 -8.31
CA ALA A 457 0.07 -8.08 -7.03
C ALA A 457 0.43 -9.55 -6.68
N GLN A 458 0.40 -10.48 -7.65
CA GLN A 458 0.68 -11.91 -7.40
C GLN A 458 2.03 -12.16 -6.71
N GLY A 459 3.06 -11.38 -7.05
CA GLY A 459 4.38 -11.48 -6.41
C GLY A 459 4.47 -10.89 -5.01
N VAL A 460 3.38 -10.36 -4.44
CA VAL A 460 3.37 -9.73 -3.12
C VAL A 460 2.56 -10.61 -2.17
N THR A 461 3.24 -11.36 -1.31
CA THR A 461 2.61 -12.23 -0.30
C THR A 461 3.43 -12.25 0.99
N GLY A 462 2.77 -12.46 2.12
CA GLY A 462 3.37 -12.44 3.45
C GLY A 462 3.74 -11.03 3.95
N GLN A 463 3.34 -9.99 3.23
CA GLN A 463 3.80 -8.63 3.49
C GLN A 463 2.90 -7.88 4.48
N VAL A 464 3.50 -6.95 5.23
CA VAL A 464 2.79 -5.98 6.07
C VAL A 464 3.04 -4.57 5.55
N LEU A 465 2.11 -4.03 4.78
CA LEU A 465 2.25 -2.70 4.20
C LEU A 465 1.67 -1.63 5.12
N ARG A 466 2.51 -0.69 5.60
CA ARG A 466 2.03 0.42 6.42
C ARG A 466 1.49 1.55 5.55
N VAL A 467 0.23 1.89 5.74
CA VAL A 467 -0.41 3.07 5.13
C VAL A 467 -0.42 4.18 6.18
N CYS A 468 0.71 4.87 6.32
CA CYS A 468 1.00 5.72 7.48
C CYS A 468 1.70 7.06 7.18
N GLY A 469 1.97 7.38 5.91
CA GLY A 469 2.66 8.61 5.52
C GLY A 469 4.07 8.75 6.12
N GLY A 470 4.76 7.63 6.40
CA GLY A 470 6.08 7.65 7.02
C GLY A 470 6.06 7.93 8.52
N ALA A 471 5.07 7.39 9.25
CA ALA A 471 4.97 7.56 10.70
C ALA A 471 6.27 7.18 11.42
N LEU A 472 6.70 8.01 12.38
CA LEU A 472 7.98 7.88 13.09
C LEU A 472 8.10 6.60 13.93
N VAL A 473 6.97 6.03 14.31
CA VAL A 473 6.87 4.84 15.15
C VAL A 473 6.84 3.58 14.27
N GLY A 474 7.64 2.56 14.60
CA GLY A 474 7.75 1.32 13.83
C GLY A 474 8.74 0.33 14.43
N ARG A 475 8.85 -0.84 13.78
CA ARG A 475 9.91 -1.84 13.98
C ARG A 475 10.86 -1.79 12.79
#